data_AF-A0A692VEW9-F1
#
_entry.id   AF-A0A692VEW9-F1
#
_cell.length_a   1.000
_cell.length_b   1.000
_cell.length_c   1.000
_cell.angle_alpha   90.00
_cell.angle_beta   90.00
_cell.angle_gamma   90.00
#
_symmetry.space_group_name_H-M   'P 1'
#
loop_
_entity.id
_entity.type
_entity.pdbx_description
1 polymer ?
#
loop_
_entity_poly.entity_id
_entity_poly.type
_entity_poly.pdbx_seq_one_letter_code
_entity_poly.pdbx_strand_id
1 'polypeptide(L)'
;MNIESILKPIIDLRIKIGATLEHIDLSYIKNSISAEEIKLLETQGIDVEINDIKVVSDGTFAYKNRRVLIYIRDVSPLYKENDINSTLPRYHLCHCNAYQTMLSNNRKHRYVVSSRDDGVFWLNFFGFQGDTMVKTKSQERKLNVCMYCLRKLNWCNINQYSDKDRSIIRNNFDLKDFFKKYPKNIIDPKNHFNDKIAPLNIYSNDWREISYNTRKKAQWKCQKCHKDFSQNKTQLDVHHINGQKNDNNSNNLMVLCKECHSKEPMHEHYYK
;
A
#
# COMPACT_ATOMS: atom_id res chain seq x y z
N MET A 1 1.13 24.89 19.09
CA MET A 1 1.41 24.17 20.34
C MET A 1 2.92 24.10 20.49
N ASN A 2 3.49 24.68 21.54
CA ASN A 2 4.96 24.78 21.68
C ASN A 2 5.52 23.40 22.09
N ILE A 3 6.29 22.76 21.22
CA ILE A 3 6.90 21.45 21.48
C ILE A 3 7.85 21.53 22.69
N GLU A 4 8.52 22.67 22.89
CA GLU A 4 9.45 22.86 24.01
C GLU A 4 8.73 22.81 25.36
N SER A 5 7.51 23.35 25.46
CA SER A 5 6.74 23.30 26.71
C SER A 5 6.26 21.88 27.04
N ILE A 6 6.09 21.02 26.04
CA ILE A 6 5.69 19.62 26.22
C ILE A 6 6.89 18.77 26.67
N LEU A 7 8.08 19.05 26.13
CA LEU A 7 9.27 18.25 26.40
C LEU A 7 9.97 18.63 27.71
N LYS A 8 9.81 19.86 28.19
CA LYS A 8 10.47 20.38 29.41
C LYS A 8 10.35 19.45 30.63
N PRO A 9 9.15 18.93 31.01
CA PRO A 9 9.04 18.05 32.18
C PRO A 9 9.82 16.73 32.03
N ILE A 10 9.90 16.19 30.82
CA ILE A 10 10.61 14.94 30.52
C ILE A 10 12.13 15.16 30.58
N ILE A 11 12.59 16.29 30.05
CA ILE A 11 14.00 16.68 30.09
C ILE A 11 14.46 16.88 31.55
N ASP A 12 13.68 17.61 32.35
CA ASP A 12 13.99 17.88 33.75
C ASP A 12 14.03 16.58 34.56
N LEU A 13 13.10 15.65 34.30
CA LEU A 13 13.07 14.34 34.94
C LEU A 13 14.31 13.50 34.57
N ARG A 14 14.70 13.46 33.29
CA ARG A 14 15.90 12.73 32.82
C ARG A 14 17.16 13.22 33.54
N ILE A 15 17.32 14.53 33.69
CA ILE A 15 18.45 15.14 34.41
C ILE A 15 18.40 14.72 35.88
N LYS A 16 17.23 14.81 36.52
CA LYS A 16 17.06 14.48 37.94
C LYS A 16 17.38 13.02 38.27
N ILE A 17 17.11 12.09 37.36
CA ILE A 17 17.40 10.66 37.55
C ILE A 17 18.80 10.24 37.06
N GLY A 18 19.62 11.18 36.59
CA GLY A 18 20.97 10.90 36.10
C GLY A 18 21.03 10.04 34.84
N ALA A 19 19.94 9.97 34.07
CA ALA A 19 19.88 9.13 32.87
C ALA A 19 20.70 9.76 31.72
N THR A 20 21.59 8.97 31.13
CA THR A 20 22.34 9.34 29.93
C THR A 20 21.39 9.44 28.74
N LEU A 21 21.64 10.43 27.86
CA LEU A 21 20.90 10.55 26.61
C LEU A 21 21.56 9.63 25.59
N GLU A 22 20.99 8.45 25.39
CA GLU A 22 21.43 7.55 24.32
C GLU A 22 20.90 8.06 22.97
N HIS A 23 21.80 8.17 21.99
CA HIS A 23 21.42 8.55 20.64
C HIS A 23 20.86 7.33 19.92
N ILE A 24 19.54 7.14 19.99
CA ILE A 24 18.88 6.08 19.26
C ILE A 24 18.70 6.54 17.82
N ASP A 25 19.43 5.93 16.89
CA ASP A 25 19.18 6.09 15.45
C ASP A 25 17.90 5.33 15.09
N LEU A 26 16.76 5.94 15.40
CA LEU A 26 15.47 5.45 14.99
C LEU A 26 15.37 5.65 13.48
N SER A 27 15.65 4.60 12.71
CA SER A 27 15.19 4.47 11.32
C SER A 27 13.67 4.31 11.28
N TYR A 28 12.94 5.25 11.87
CA TYR A 28 11.51 5.34 11.72
C TYR A 28 11.25 5.83 10.30
N ILE A 29 10.50 5.05 9.52
CA ILE A 29 9.89 5.54 8.29
C ILE A 29 8.91 6.63 8.71
N LYS A 30 9.41 7.87 8.82
CA LYS A 30 8.60 9.03 9.16
C LYS A 30 7.48 9.09 8.13
N ASN A 31 6.26 8.84 8.59
CA ASN A 31 5.11 9.08 7.76
C ASN A 31 5.08 10.60 7.54
N SER A 32 5.46 11.04 6.35
CA SER A 32 5.73 12.46 6.03
C SER A 32 4.46 13.28 5.82
N ILE A 33 3.30 12.69 6.14
CA ILE A 33 2.00 13.31 5.97
C ILE A 33 1.61 14.06 7.25
N SER A 34 1.27 15.34 7.11
CA SER A 34 0.80 16.16 8.24
C SER A 34 -0.67 15.86 8.57
N ALA A 35 -1.11 16.22 9.78
CA ALA A 35 -2.52 16.12 10.17
C ALA A 35 -3.42 16.99 9.28
N GLU A 36 -2.92 18.14 8.83
CA GLU A 36 -3.61 19.01 7.88
C GLU A 36 -3.76 18.34 6.52
N GLU A 37 -2.73 17.67 6.00
CA GLU A 37 -2.81 16.91 4.76
C GLU A 37 -3.82 15.75 4.89
N ILE A 38 -3.84 15.03 6.02
CA ILE A 38 -4.86 13.99 6.26
C ILE A 38 -6.27 14.58 6.19
N LYS A 39 -6.51 15.69 6.88
CA LYS A 39 -7.81 16.37 6.87
C LYS A 39 -8.19 16.80 5.46
N LEU A 40 -7.25 17.33 4.68
CA LEU A 40 -7.50 17.75 3.31
C LEU A 40 -7.84 16.55 2.42
N LEU A 41 -7.08 15.44 2.50
CA LEU A 41 -7.38 14.22 1.75
C LEU A 41 -8.78 13.69 2.03
N GLU A 42 -9.26 13.79 3.27
CA GLU A 42 -10.58 13.31 3.71
C GLU A 42 -11.71 14.30 3.44
N THR A 43 -11.41 15.53 3.01
CA THR A 43 -12.41 16.58 2.74
C THR A 43 -12.32 17.05 1.30
N GLN A 44 -11.46 18.00 0.94
CA GLN A 44 -11.45 18.58 -0.41
C GLN A 44 -10.50 17.88 -1.40
N GLY A 45 -9.64 16.99 -0.91
CA GLY A 45 -8.49 16.48 -1.65
C GLY A 45 -7.30 17.44 -1.63
N ILE A 46 -6.20 17.01 -2.23
CA ILE A 46 -4.96 17.78 -2.36
C ILE A 46 -4.53 17.74 -3.82
N ASP A 47 -4.20 18.92 -4.36
CA ASP A 47 -3.48 19.02 -5.62
C ASP A 47 -2.02 18.60 -5.34
N VAL A 48 -1.61 17.45 -5.86
CA VAL A 48 -0.23 16.97 -5.70
C VAL A 48 0.40 16.76 -7.06
N GLU A 49 1.72 16.89 -7.12
CA GLU A 49 2.43 16.45 -8.31
C GLU A 49 2.28 14.94 -8.48
N ILE A 50 2.06 14.51 -9.72
CA ILE A 50 1.84 13.10 -10.01
C ILE A 50 3.02 12.20 -9.63
N ASN A 51 4.22 12.78 -9.53
CA ASN A 51 5.44 12.10 -9.12
C ASN A 51 5.39 11.66 -7.64
N ASP A 52 4.54 12.28 -6.82
CA ASP A 52 4.38 11.91 -5.42
C ASP A 52 3.41 10.75 -5.20
N ILE A 53 2.66 10.37 -6.25
CA ILE A 53 1.74 9.22 -6.22
C ILE A 53 2.54 7.96 -6.54
N LYS A 54 2.59 7.05 -5.56
CA LYS A 54 3.19 5.73 -5.71
C LYS A 54 2.12 4.70 -6.06
N VAL A 55 2.53 3.67 -6.78
CA VAL A 55 1.71 2.47 -7.00
C VAL A 55 2.23 1.39 -6.06
N VAL A 56 1.36 0.87 -5.20
CA VAL A 56 1.73 -0.18 -4.24
C VAL A 56 1.55 -1.57 -4.83
N SER A 57 1.98 -2.60 -4.11
CA SER A 57 2.07 -3.99 -4.61
C SER A 57 0.75 -4.57 -5.12
N ASP A 58 -0.39 -4.14 -4.57
CA ASP A 58 -1.73 -4.54 -5.04
C ASP A 58 -2.23 -3.72 -6.26
N GLY A 59 -1.40 -2.82 -6.79
CA GLY A 59 -1.67 -1.98 -7.95
C GLY A 59 -2.44 -0.69 -7.65
N THR A 60 -2.88 -0.46 -6.41
CA THR A 60 -3.60 0.76 -6.00
C THR A 60 -2.66 1.96 -5.79
N PHE A 61 -3.23 3.16 -5.72
CA PHE A 61 -2.46 4.39 -5.51
C PHE A 61 -2.20 4.68 -4.03
N ALA A 62 -1.03 5.25 -3.77
CA ALA A 62 -0.56 5.67 -2.46
C ALA A 62 0.05 7.06 -2.53
N TYR A 63 -0.26 7.90 -1.54
CA TYR A 63 0.42 9.17 -1.30
C TYR A 63 0.86 9.18 0.16
N LYS A 64 2.18 9.32 0.40
CA LYS A 64 2.78 9.31 1.75
C LYS A 64 2.25 8.17 2.64
N ASN A 65 2.37 6.93 2.16
CA ASN A 65 1.88 5.69 2.80
C ASN A 65 0.38 5.65 3.15
N ARG A 66 -0.42 6.56 2.60
CA ARG A 66 -1.88 6.54 2.68
C ARG A 66 -2.44 6.13 1.32
N ARG A 67 -3.35 5.18 1.31
CA ARG A 67 -4.05 4.76 0.09
C ARG A 67 -5.01 5.85 -0.32
N VAL A 68 -4.94 6.19 -1.59
CA VAL A 68 -5.67 7.31 -2.17
C VAL A 68 -6.32 6.89 -3.47
N LEU A 69 -7.25 7.72 -3.93
CA LEU A 69 -7.77 7.72 -5.28
C LEU A 69 -7.38 9.03 -5.95
N ILE A 70 -7.49 9.06 -7.27
CA ILE A 70 -7.24 10.26 -8.08
C ILE A 70 -8.43 10.58 -8.97
N TYR A 71 -8.68 11.86 -9.20
CA TYR A 71 -9.75 12.32 -10.08
C TYR A 71 -9.38 13.65 -10.75
N ILE A 72 -10.08 14.01 -11.83
CA ILE A 72 -9.89 15.30 -12.50
C ILE A 72 -10.94 16.26 -11.96
N ARG A 73 -10.49 17.32 -11.29
CA ARG A 73 -11.36 18.35 -10.70
C ARG A 73 -11.98 19.29 -11.73
N ASP A 74 -11.23 19.61 -12.77
CA ASP A 74 -11.61 20.62 -13.77
C ASP A 74 -12.36 19.97 -14.95
N VAL A 75 -13.68 20.19 -14.96
CA VAL A 75 -14.62 19.66 -15.93
C VAL A 75 -14.56 20.47 -17.22
N SER A 76 -14.53 19.78 -18.36
CA SER A 76 -14.47 20.41 -19.68
C SER A 76 -15.63 21.38 -19.91
N PRO A 77 -15.41 22.51 -20.60
CA PRO A 77 -16.49 23.41 -21.01
C PRO A 77 -17.49 22.78 -21.99
N LEU A 78 -17.17 21.61 -22.56
CA LEU A 78 -18.08 20.84 -23.39
C LEU A 78 -19.11 20.05 -22.58
N TYR A 79 -18.95 19.95 -21.25
CA TYR A 79 -19.90 19.25 -20.39
C TYR A 79 -21.24 20.00 -20.31
N LYS A 80 -22.33 19.29 -20.53
CA LYS A 80 -23.71 19.78 -20.40
C LYS A 80 -24.47 18.92 -19.39
N GLU A 81 -25.04 19.55 -18.37
CA GLU A 81 -25.64 18.85 -17.20
C GLU A 81 -26.88 18.02 -17.53
N ASN A 82 -27.55 18.30 -18.65
CA ASN A 82 -28.75 17.61 -19.13
C ASN A 82 -28.53 16.83 -20.44
N ASP A 83 -27.28 16.65 -20.87
CA ASP A 83 -26.96 15.88 -22.08
C ASP A 83 -26.55 14.46 -21.71
N ILE A 84 -27.29 13.46 -22.20
CA ILE A 84 -27.03 12.04 -21.94
C ILE A 84 -25.65 11.59 -22.46
N ASN A 85 -25.11 12.29 -23.48
CA ASN A 85 -23.79 12.00 -24.03
C ASN A 85 -22.66 12.69 -23.25
N SER A 86 -23.00 13.61 -22.36
CA SER A 86 -22.05 14.34 -21.53
C SER A 86 -21.85 13.60 -20.21
N THR A 87 -20.61 13.19 -19.94
CA THR A 87 -20.28 12.48 -18.69
C THR A 87 -19.28 13.27 -17.86
N LEU A 88 -19.53 13.32 -16.55
CA LEU A 88 -18.52 13.79 -15.60
C LEU A 88 -17.26 12.89 -15.65
N PRO A 89 -16.10 13.43 -15.21
CA PRO A 89 -14.90 12.63 -15.01
C PRO A 89 -15.16 11.41 -14.10
N ARG A 90 -14.31 10.40 -14.22
CA ARG A 90 -14.30 9.26 -13.30
C ARG A 90 -13.10 9.39 -12.35
N TYR A 91 -13.21 8.82 -11.16
CA TYR A 91 -12.05 8.64 -10.30
C TYR A 91 -11.37 7.29 -10.56
N HIS A 92 -10.09 7.21 -10.23
CA HIS A 92 -9.24 6.06 -10.43
C HIS A 92 -8.63 5.60 -9.11
N LEU A 93 -8.61 4.28 -8.91
CA LEU A 93 -8.16 3.62 -7.67
C LEU A 93 -6.77 2.97 -7.82
N CYS A 94 -6.40 2.68 -9.07
CA CYS A 94 -5.23 1.91 -9.41
C CYS A 94 -4.66 2.36 -10.76
N HIS A 95 -3.42 1.94 -11.04
CA HIS A 95 -2.70 2.25 -12.28
C HIS A 95 -3.32 1.53 -13.50
N CYS A 96 -4.54 1.90 -13.89
CA CYS A 96 -5.30 1.29 -14.98
C CYS A 96 -4.96 1.87 -16.37
N ASN A 97 -5.41 1.21 -17.44
CA ASN A 97 -5.12 1.62 -18.82
C ASN A 97 -5.59 3.05 -19.14
N ALA A 98 -6.78 3.45 -18.69
CA ALA A 98 -7.24 4.82 -18.91
C ALA A 98 -6.34 5.87 -18.25
N TYR A 99 -5.80 5.57 -17.08
CA TYR A 99 -4.82 6.43 -16.43
C TYR A 99 -3.48 6.45 -17.20
N GLN A 100 -3.01 5.30 -17.68
CA GLN A 100 -1.81 5.23 -18.53
C GLN A 100 -1.96 6.06 -19.80
N THR A 101 -3.11 6.02 -20.46
CA THR A 101 -3.41 6.85 -21.63
C THR A 101 -3.36 8.35 -21.29
N MET A 102 -3.81 8.74 -20.09
CA MET A 102 -3.72 10.14 -19.65
C MET A 102 -2.27 10.57 -19.37
N LEU A 103 -1.45 9.65 -18.85
CA LEU A 103 -0.01 9.88 -18.69
C LEU A 103 0.70 10.04 -20.04
N SER A 104 0.45 9.15 -21.00
CA SER A 104 1.09 9.17 -22.32
C SER A 104 0.74 10.42 -23.14
N ASN A 105 -0.46 10.96 -22.93
CA ASN A 105 -0.90 12.21 -23.56
C ASN A 105 -0.47 13.47 -22.79
N ASN A 106 0.44 13.36 -21.82
CA ASN A 106 0.95 14.45 -20.99
C ASN A 106 -0.13 15.25 -20.23
N ARG A 107 -1.28 14.61 -19.94
CA ARG A 107 -2.41 15.22 -19.20
C ARG A 107 -2.39 14.90 -17.70
N LYS A 108 -1.21 14.52 -17.19
CA LYS A 108 -0.99 14.04 -15.82
C LYS A 108 -1.18 15.12 -14.75
N HIS A 109 -0.91 16.38 -15.06
CA HIS A 109 -1.02 17.52 -14.13
C HIS A 109 -2.47 17.90 -13.75
N ARG A 110 -3.48 17.20 -14.30
CA ARG A 110 -4.91 17.49 -14.07
C ARG A 110 -5.53 16.72 -12.91
N TYR A 111 -4.76 15.82 -12.28
CA TYR A 111 -5.27 14.94 -11.24
C TYR A 111 -5.13 15.56 -9.85
N VAL A 112 -6.18 15.37 -9.06
CA VAL A 112 -6.26 15.68 -7.63
C VAL A 112 -6.29 14.37 -6.85
N VAL A 113 -5.62 14.33 -5.71
CA VAL A 113 -5.55 13.15 -4.83
C VAL A 113 -6.56 13.29 -3.69
N SER A 114 -7.21 12.20 -3.32
CA SER A 114 -8.18 12.17 -2.21
C SER A 114 -8.19 10.82 -1.48
N SER A 115 -8.60 10.83 -0.21
CA SER A 115 -8.92 9.66 0.60
C SER A 115 -10.39 9.67 1.08
N ARG A 116 -11.25 10.51 0.50
CA ARG A 116 -12.71 10.48 0.75
C ARG A 116 -13.27 9.11 0.40
N ASP A 117 -14.28 8.67 1.15
CA ASP A 117 -14.96 7.39 0.95
C ASP A 117 -16.47 7.51 0.72
N ASP A 118 -16.98 8.73 0.52
CA ASP A 118 -18.38 9.02 0.21
C ASP A 118 -18.68 9.05 -1.30
N GLY A 119 -17.64 9.08 -2.15
CA GLY A 119 -17.76 9.15 -3.61
C GLY A 119 -18.17 10.51 -4.14
N VAL A 120 -18.15 11.55 -3.30
CA VAL A 120 -18.52 12.92 -3.62
C VAL A 120 -17.26 13.77 -3.69
N PHE A 121 -17.12 14.56 -4.75
CA PHE A 121 -15.89 15.33 -5.00
C PHE A 121 -16.19 16.75 -5.42
N TRP A 122 -15.31 17.67 -5.01
CA TRP A 122 -15.36 19.06 -5.44
C TRP A 122 -14.93 19.19 -6.89
N LEU A 123 -15.78 19.79 -7.73
CA LEU A 123 -15.51 20.00 -9.16
C LEU A 123 -15.56 21.47 -9.53
N ASN A 124 -14.71 21.86 -10.49
CA ASN A 124 -14.77 23.17 -11.15
C ASN A 124 -15.33 22.99 -12.56
N PHE A 125 -16.41 23.70 -12.86
CA PHE A 125 -17.04 23.71 -14.17
C PHE A 125 -16.58 24.93 -14.94
N PHE A 126 -16.29 24.73 -16.22
CA PHE A 126 -15.87 25.79 -17.14
C PHE A 126 -16.92 25.97 -18.23
N GLY A 127 -16.88 27.13 -18.88
CA GLY A 127 -17.67 27.48 -20.05
C GLY A 127 -16.87 28.46 -20.90
N PHE A 128 -17.52 29.03 -21.91
CA PHE A 128 -16.92 30.03 -22.78
C PHE A 128 -17.62 31.38 -22.61
N GLN A 129 -16.82 32.44 -22.52
CA GLN A 129 -17.25 33.82 -22.63
C GLN A 129 -16.49 34.43 -23.81
N GLY A 130 -17.15 34.49 -24.98
CA GLY A 130 -16.43 34.66 -26.25
C GLY A 130 -15.48 33.49 -26.48
N ASP A 131 -14.23 33.78 -26.85
CA ASP A 131 -13.18 32.78 -27.07
C ASP A 131 -12.42 32.40 -25.79
N THR A 132 -12.75 33.02 -24.65
CA THR A 132 -12.05 32.79 -23.38
C THR A 132 -12.77 31.71 -22.56
N MET A 133 -12.01 30.70 -22.12
CA MET A 133 -12.51 29.72 -21.17
C MET A 133 -12.57 30.34 -19.77
N VAL A 134 -13.75 30.33 -19.16
CA VAL A 134 -13.99 30.90 -17.82
C VAL A 134 -14.60 29.86 -16.90
N LYS A 135 -14.22 29.91 -15.62
CA LYS A 135 -14.85 29.09 -14.58
C LYS A 135 -16.26 29.61 -14.31
N THR A 136 -17.26 28.76 -14.46
CA THR A 136 -18.68 29.11 -14.33
C THR A 136 -19.23 28.81 -12.94
N LYS A 137 -18.85 27.67 -12.36
CA LYS A 137 -19.25 27.28 -11.00
C LYS A 137 -18.30 26.26 -10.38
N SER A 138 -18.38 26.12 -9.06
CA SER A 138 -17.83 24.98 -8.32
C SER A 138 -18.90 24.35 -7.44
N GLN A 139 -18.88 23.03 -7.34
CA GLN A 139 -19.83 22.29 -6.52
C GLN A 139 -19.36 20.86 -6.29
N GLU A 140 -19.86 20.25 -5.23
CA GLU A 140 -19.70 18.82 -5.01
C GLU A 140 -20.61 18.01 -5.95
N ARG A 141 -20.06 16.94 -6.52
CA ARG A 141 -20.78 15.97 -7.34
C ARG A 141 -20.32 14.55 -7.04
N LYS A 142 -21.26 13.61 -7.09
CA LYS A 142 -20.94 12.18 -7.08
C LYS A 142 -20.24 11.82 -8.39
N LEU A 143 -19.08 11.19 -8.29
CA LEU A 143 -18.37 10.66 -9.44
C LEU A 143 -18.50 9.14 -9.48
N ASN A 144 -18.39 8.57 -10.68
CA ASN A 144 -18.32 7.12 -10.85
C ASN A 144 -16.87 6.65 -10.84
N VAL A 145 -16.64 5.44 -10.34
CA VAL A 145 -15.35 4.76 -10.46
C VAL A 145 -15.03 4.44 -11.92
N CYS A 146 -13.76 4.52 -12.29
CA CYS A 146 -13.28 4.12 -13.61
C CYS A 146 -13.45 2.60 -13.83
N MET A 147 -14.13 2.22 -14.91
CA MET A 147 -14.36 0.81 -15.26
C MET A 147 -13.05 0.03 -15.44
N TYR A 148 -12.01 0.67 -16.00
CA TYR A 148 -10.70 0.05 -16.16
C TYR A 148 -10.03 -0.25 -14.81
N CYS A 149 -10.30 0.54 -13.77
CA CYS A 149 -9.82 0.23 -12.42
C CYS A 149 -10.50 -1.02 -11.87
N LEU A 150 -11.83 -1.10 -11.97
CA LEU A 150 -12.58 -2.27 -11.51
C LEU A 150 -12.12 -3.55 -12.21
N ARG A 151 -11.96 -3.50 -13.54
CA ARG A 151 -11.46 -4.63 -14.34
C ARG A 151 -10.05 -5.03 -13.95
N LYS A 152 -9.14 -4.06 -13.77
CA LYS A 152 -7.74 -4.33 -13.39
C LYS A 152 -7.63 -4.94 -11.99
N LEU A 153 -8.47 -4.50 -11.05
CA LEU A 153 -8.55 -5.08 -9.70
C LEU A 153 -9.40 -6.36 -9.62
N ASN A 154 -10.01 -6.76 -10.74
CA ASN A 154 -11.01 -7.82 -10.82
C ASN A 154 -12.08 -7.71 -9.70
N TRP A 155 -12.56 -6.48 -9.43
CA TRP A 155 -13.51 -6.21 -8.37
C TRP A 155 -14.80 -7.01 -8.57
N CYS A 156 -15.25 -7.77 -7.56
CA CYS A 156 -16.39 -8.68 -7.65
C CYS A 156 -16.37 -9.59 -8.90
N ASN A 157 -15.19 -10.08 -9.31
CA ASN A 157 -15.03 -10.91 -10.52
C ASN A 157 -15.58 -10.28 -11.81
N ILE A 158 -15.60 -8.94 -11.90
CA ILE A 158 -16.20 -8.17 -13.00
C ILE A 158 -15.75 -8.61 -14.40
N ASN A 159 -14.57 -9.23 -14.53
CA ASN A 159 -14.08 -9.72 -15.81
C ASN A 159 -14.88 -10.91 -16.37
N GLN A 160 -15.60 -11.65 -15.53
CA GLN A 160 -16.43 -12.81 -15.93
C GLN A 160 -17.82 -12.43 -16.45
N TYR A 161 -18.23 -11.17 -16.26
CA TYR A 161 -19.59 -10.72 -16.55
C TYR A 161 -19.71 -9.97 -17.88
N SER A 162 -20.94 -9.86 -18.39
CA SER A 162 -21.29 -9.10 -19.59
C SER A 162 -21.17 -7.58 -19.36
N ASP A 163 -21.09 -6.77 -20.42
CA ASP A 163 -20.94 -5.31 -20.29
C ASP A 163 -22.11 -4.63 -19.55
N LYS A 164 -23.33 -5.18 -19.68
CA LYS A 164 -24.51 -4.70 -18.94
C LYS A 164 -24.32 -4.92 -17.44
N ASP A 165 -23.92 -6.12 -17.04
CA ASP A 165 -23.68 -6.47 -15.64
C ASP A 165 -22.50 -5.70 -15.06
N ARG A 166 -21.44 -5.48 -15.85
CA ARG A 166 -20.31 -4.64 -15.46
C ARG A 166 -20.76 -3.22 -15.13
N SER A 167 -21.68 -2.64 -15.92
CA SER A 167 -22.23 -1.32 -15.61
C SER A 167 -23.01 -1.30 -14.30
N ILE A 168 -23.76 -2.36 -14.00
CA ILE A 168 -24.47 -2.51 -12.72
C ILE A 168 -23.46 -2.55 -11.57
N ILE A 169 -22.41 -3.37 -11.67
CA ILE A 169 -21.33 -3.45 -10.67
C ILE A 169 -20.68 -2.08 -10.45
N ARG A 170 -20.38 -1.34 -11.52
CA ARG A 170 -19.79 0.00 -11.42
C ARG A 170 -20.73 0.99 -10.73
N ASN A 171 -22.01 0.98 -11.07
CA ASN A 171 -22.98 1.92 -10.52
C ASN A 171 -23.26 1.65 -9.02
N ASN A 172 -23.11 0.39 -8.59
CA ASN A 172 -23.24 -0.03 -7.20
C ASN A 172 -21.92 -0.03 -6.42
N PHE A 173 -20.82 0.42 -7.04
CA PHE A 173 -19.53 0.45 -6.37
C PHE A 173 -19.51 1.50 -5.24
N ASP A 174 -18.99 1.11 -4.08
CA ASP A 174 -18.88 1.95 -2.90
C ASP A 174 -17.43 2.04 -2.42
N LEU A 175 -17.00 3.26 -2.08
CA LEU A 175 -15.62 3.50 -1.65
C LEU A 175 -15.35 2.99 -0.23
N LYS A 176 -16.35 2.91 0.65
CA LYS A 176 -16.17 2.32 1.99
C LYS A 176 -15.87 0.84 1.88
N ASP A 177 -16.58 0.12 1.00
CA ASP A 177 -16.28 -1.29 0.71
C ASP A 177 -14.89 -1.45 0.11
N PHE A 178 -14.50 -0.55 -0.80
CA PHE A 178 -13.14 -0.52 -1.33
C PHE A 178 -12.11 -0.34 -0.23
N PHE A 179 -12.25 0.66 0.65
CA PHE A 179 -11.29 0.91 1.72
C PHE A 179 -11.33 -0.14 2.84
N LYS A 180 -12.42 -0.89 2.98
CA LYS A 180 -12.48 -2.09 3.83
C LYS A 180 -11.60 -3.21 3.28
N LYS A 181 -11.62 -3.44 1.97
CA LYS A 181 -10.76 -4.42 1.29
C LYS A 181 -9.32 -3.93 1.14
N TYR A 182 -9.14 -2.64 0.91
CA TYR A 182 -7.86 -1.97 0.69
C TYR A 182 -7.71 -0.82 1.70
N PRO A 183 -7.21 -1.09 2.92
CA PRO A 183 -7.14 -0.09 4.01
C PRO A 183 -6.48 1.24 3.62
N LYS A 184 -6.97 2.36 4.16
CA LYS A 184 -6.39 3.69 3.91
C LYS A 184 -4.96 3.82 4.41
N ASN A 185 -4.57 3.10 5.47
CA ASN A 185 -3.21 3.13 5.98
C ASN A 185 -2.42 1.98 5.31
N ILE A 186 -1.36 2.32 4.58
CA ILE A 186 -0.51 1.35 3.88
C ILE A 186 0.75 1.04 4.69
N ILE A 187 0.80 1.42 5.97
CA ILE A 187 1.81 0.90 6.89
C ILE A 187 1.73 -0.62 6.78
N ASP A 188 2.81 -1.21 6.25
CA ASP A 188 2.88 -2.60 5.84
C ASP A 188 2.43 -3.51 6.99
N PRO A 189 1.22 -4.09 6.95
CA PRO A 189 0.73 -4.95 8.02
C PRO A 189 1.47 -6.29 8.06
N LYS A 190 2.41 -6.55 7.15
CA LYS A 190 3.01 -7.88 6.96
C LYS A 190 3.62 -8.50 8.21
N ASN A 191 3.85 -7.77 9.30
CA ASN A 191 4.44 -8.33 10.52
C ASN A 191 3.67 -8.07 11.83
N HIS A 192 2.51 -7.43 11.82
CA HIS A 192 1.80 -7.13 13.07
C HIS A 192 0.31 -7.43 12.97
N PHE A 193 -0.03 -8.69 13.24
CA PHE A 193 -1.38 -9.07 13.62
C PHE A 193 -1.69 -8.53 15.02
N ASN A 194 -2.97 -8.28 15.32
CA ASN A 194 -3.36 -8.02 16.71
C ASN A 194 -3.19 -9.29 17.56
N ASP A 195 -3.12 -9.10 18.88
CA ASP A 195 -2.91 -10.14 19.89
C ASP A 195 -3.86 -11.34 19.76
N LYS A 196 -5.06 -11.15 19.21
CA LYS A 196 -6.09 -12.19 19.09
C LYS A 196 -6.03 -13.00 17.79
N ILE A 197 -5.39 -12.49 16.75
CA ILE A 197 -5.43 -13.07 15.39
C ILE A 197 -4.02 -13.49 14.92
N ALA A 198 -2.97 -13.09 15.64
CA ALA A 198 -1.60 -13.46 15.31
C ALA A 198 -1.43 -14.99 15.23
N PRO A 199 -0.96 -15.54 14.09
CA PRO A 199 -0.68 -16.96 14.00
C PRO A 199 0.48 -17.29 14.93
N LEU A 200 0.40 -18.42 15.63
CA LEU A 200 1.46 -18.87 16.51
C LEU A 200 2.77 -19.03 15.70
N ASN A 201 3.87 -18.48 16.22
CA ASN A 201 5.20 -18.63 15.63
C ASN A 201 5.79 -20.00 16.00
N ILE A 202 5.13 -21.06 15.55
CA ILE A 202 5.51 -22.46 15.74
C ILE A 202 5.70 -23.11 14.38
N TYR A 203 6.51 -24.17 14.34
CA TYR A 203 6.63 -24.98 13.14
C TYR A 203 5.29 -25.65 12.80
N SER A 204 4.98 -25.73 11.51
CA SER A 204 3.83 -26.48 11.03
C SER A 204 3.98 -27.98 11.34
N ASN A 205 2.86 -28.70 11.42
CA ASN A 205 2.85 -30.13 11.74
C ASN A 205 3.64 -30.98 10.72
N ASP A 206 3.72 -30.53 9.47
CA ASP A 206 4.43 -31.14 8.36
C ASP A 206 5.88 -30.62 8.18
N TRP A 207 6.40 -29.83 9.13
CA TRP A 207 7.72 -29.21 9.02
C TRP A 207 8.86 -30.20 8.72
N ARG A 208 8.79 -31.43 9.26
CA ARG A 208 9.79 -32.47 8.96
C ARG A 208 9.88 -32.78 7.47
N GLU A 209 8.74 -32.86 6.80
CA GLU A 209 8.65 -33.13 5.36
C GLU A 209 9.09 -31.91 4.55
N ILE A 210 8.62 -30.72 4.92
CA ILE A 210 9.03 -29.45 4.27
C ILE A 210 10.54 -29.26 4.35
N SER A 211 11.12 -29.40 5.55
CA SER A 211 12.56 -29.28 5.78
C SER A 211 13.37 -30.30 4.96
N TYR A 212 12.91 -31.55 4.89
CA TYR A 212 13.55 -32.58 4.08
C TYR A 212 13.51 -32.24 2.58
N ASN A 213 12.32 -31.88 2.07
CA ASN A 213 12.13 -31.57 0.66
C ASN A 213 12.91 -30.33 0.22
N THR A 214 12.98 -29.30 1.08
CA THR A 214 13.77 -28.10 0.82
C THR A 214 15.27 -28.41 0.76
N ARG A 215 15.81 -29.22 1.70
CA ARG A 215 17.22 -29.67 1.66
C ARG A 215 17.52 -30.56 0.45
N LYS A 216 16.58 -31.43 0.08
CA LYS A 216 16.68 -32.28 -1.11
C LYS A 216 16.70 -31.46 -2.40
N LYS A 217 15.85 -30.43 -2.52
CA LYS A 217 15.82 -29.50 -3.66
C LYS A 217 17.14 -28.72 -3.79
N ALA A 218 17.75 -28.34 -2.66
CA ALA A 218 19.07 -27.71 -2.63
C ALA A 218 20.24 -28.70 -2.85
N GLN A 219 19.95 -29.95 -3.23
CA GLN A 219 20.95 -31.00 -3.48
C GLN A 219 21.90 -31.23 -2.29
N TRP A 220 21.42 -31.04 -1.06
CA TRP A 220 22.23 -31.13 0.14
C TRP A 220 23.45 -30.20 0.14
N LYS A 221 23.35 -29.03 -0.51
CA LYS A 221 24.39 -27.99 -0.48
C LYS A 221 23.91 -26.80 0.34
N CYS A 222 24.82 -26.25 1.14
CA CYS A 222 24.57 -24.98 1.83
C CYS A 222 24.40 -23.87 0.79
N GLN A 223 23.33 -23.08 0.86
CA GLN A 223 23.08 -22.00 -0.10
C GLN A 223 23.95 -20.77 0.13
N LYS A 224 24.66 -20.68 1.27
CA LYS A 224 25.56 -19.55 1.60
C LYS A 224 27.03 -19.85 1.29
N CYS A 225 27.55 -21.01 1.70
CA CYS A 225 28.95 -21.38 1.50
C CYS A 225 29.17 -22.44 0.41
N HIS A 226 28.09 -22.96 -0.19
CA HIS A 226 28.10 -23.93 -1.29
C HIS A 226 28.77 -25.29 -1.01
N LYS A 227 29.24 -25.54 0.21
CA LYS A 227 29.75 -26.85 0.65
C LYS A 227 28.67 -27.92 0.52
N ASP A 228 29.10 -29.12 0.13
CA ASP A 228 28.27 -30.31 -0.05
C ASP A 228 28.18 -31.12 1.26
N PHE A 229 26.96 -31.48 1.64
CA PHE A 229 26.63 -32.25 2.84
C PHE A 229 25.80 -33.50 2.50
N SER A 230 25.83 -33.98 1.26
CA SER A 230 25.15 -35.20 0.82
C SER A 230 25.53 -36.44 1.65
N GLN A 231 26.78 -36.49 2.15
CA GLN A 231 27.29 -37.53 3.04
C GLN A 231 27.05 -37.26 4.54
N ASN A 232 26.66 -36.05 4.91
CA ASN A 232 26.41 -35.66 6.30
C ASN A 232 25.20 -34.71 6.42
N LYS A 233 24.04 -35.22 6.00
CA LYS A 233 22.79 -34.44 5.82
C LYS A 233 22.28 -33.79 7.10
N THR A 234 22.66 -34.30 8.27
CA THR A 234 22.28 -33.76 9.60
C THR A 234 22.99 -32.46 9.95
N GLN A 235 24.00 -32.05 9.16
CA GLN A 235 24.69 -30.77 9.29
C GLN A 235 24.01 -29.63 8.53
N LEU A 236 22.91 -29.92 7.82
CA LEU A 236 22.10 -28.93 7.14
C LEU A 236 20.76 -28.74 7.83
N ASP A 237 20.40 -27.48 8.03
CA ASP A 237 19.10 -27.05 8.51
C ASP A 237 18.42 -26.14 7.50
N VAL A 238 17.13 -25.88 7.71
CA VAL A 238 16.36 -24.90 6.95
C VAL A 238 16.09 -23.71 7.86
N HIS A 239 16.57 -22.54 7.44
CA HIS A 239 16.41 -21.28 8.12
C HIS A 239 15.21 -20.52 7.54
N HIS A 240 14.31 -20.04 8.39
CA HIS A 240 13.25 -19.10 8.03
C HIS A 240 13.83 -17.68 8.03
N ILE A 241 14.02 -17.11 6.84
CA ILE A 241 14.73 -15.82 6.62
C ILE A 241 14.06 -14.68 7.39
N ASN A 242 12.73 -14.68 7.48
CA ASN A 242 11.95 -13.67 8.21
C ASN A 242 11.75 -13.99 9.72
N GLY A 243 12.29 -15.11 10.23
CA GLY A 243 12.10 -15.55 11.62
C GLY A 243 10.71 -16.08 11.97
N GLN A 244 9.82 -16.25 11.00
CA GLN A 244 8.47 -16.79 11.18
C GLN A 244 8.43 -18.28 10.84
N LYS A 245 8.42 -19.15 11.86
CA LYS A 245 8.44 -20.62 11.77
C LYS A 245 7.20 -21.21 11.09
N ASN A 246 6.12 -20.43 11.00
CA ASN A 246 4.87 -20.80 10.35
C ASN A 246 4.84 -20.40 8.86
N ASP A 247 5.77 -19.56 8.39
CA ASP A 247 5.84 -19.13 6.99
C ASP A 247 6.75 -20.05 6.17
N ASN A 248 6.15 -21.12 5.64
CA ASN A 248 6.85 -22.12 4.83
C ASN A 248 6.94 -21.77 3.34
N ASN A 249 6.76 -20.50 2.95
CA ASN A 249 6.96 -20.09 1.56
C ASN A 249 8.40 -20.40 1.12
N SER A 250 8.59 -20.98 -0.06
CA SER A 250 9.92 -21.37 -0.54
C SER A 250 10.91 -20.21 -0.60
N ASN A 251 10.42 -18.97 -0.82
CA ASN A 251 11.28 -17.78 -0.85
C ASN A 251 11.71 -17.31 0.55
N ASN A 252 11.08 -17.85 1.60
CA ASN A 252 11.42 -17.60 3.00
C ASN A 252 12.30 -18.71 3.61
N LEU A 253 12.53 -19.81 2.89
CA LEU A 253 13.31 -20.95 3.38
C LEU A 253 14.70 -20.97 2.74
N MET A 254 15.74 -21.02 3.57
CA MET A 254 17.13 -21.10 3.13
C MET A 254 17.85 -22.31 3.75
N VAL A 255 18.49 -23.12 2.93
CA VAL A 255 19.27 -24.29 3.38
C VAL A 255 20.66 -23.84 3.80
N LEU A 256 20.97 -23.96 5.09
CA LEU A 256 22.25 -23.54 5.67
C LEU A 256 22.92 -24.70 6.39
N CYS A 257 24.25 -24.76 6.33
CA CYS A 257 25.00 -25.58 7.28
C CYS A 257 24.98 -24.95 8.66
N LYS A 258 25.17 -25.74 9.71
CA LYS A 258 25.17 -25.24 11.10
C LYS A 258 26.09 -24.04 11.32
N GLU A 259 27.27 -24.03 10.69
CA GLU A 259 28.23 -22.91 10.74
C GLU A 259 27.72 -21.62 10.10
N CYS A 260 26.98 -21.73 8.99
CA CYS A 260 26.38 -20.57 8.35
C CYS A 260 25.12 -20.13 9.09
N HIS A 261 24.35 -21.10 9.59
CA HIS A 261 23.11 -20.86 10.32
C HIS A 261 23.36 -20.14 11.65
N SER A 262 24.43 -20.48 12.37
CA SER A 262 24.78 -19.81 13.62
C SER A 262 25.23 -18.36 13.46
N LYS A 263 25.57 -17.94 12.23
CA LYS A 263 25.94 -16.57 11.89
C LYS A 263 24.73 -15.74 11.47
N GLU A 264 23.52 -16.33 11.42
CA GLU A 264 22.28 -15.59 11.20
C GLU A 264 21.83 -14.89 12.49
N PRO A 265 21.16 -13.73 12.40
CA PRO A 265 20.71 -12.97 13.56
C PRO A 265 19.91 -13.82 14.55
N MET A 266 20.17 -13.67 15.86
CA MET A 266 19.49 -14.40 16.94
C MET A 266 19.68 -15.95 16.93
N HIS A 267 20.60 -16.48 16.13
CA HIS A 267 20.94 -17.92 16.08
C HIS A 267 22.33 -18.26 16.69
N GLU A 268 22.90 -17.34 17.47
CA GLU A 268 24.21 -17.45 18.14
C GLU A 268 24.33 -18.68 19.07
N HIS A 269 23.21 -19.21 19.53
CA HIS A 269 23.13 -20.37 20.43
C HIS A 269 23.35 -21.73 19.72
N TYR A 270 23.50 -21.78 18.40
CA TYR A 270 23.77 -23.03 17.65
C TYR A 270 25.20 -23.58 17.86
N TYR A 271 26.09 -22.85 18.55
CA TYR A 271 27.46 -23.25 18.92
C TYR A 271 27.71 -23.14 20.44
N LYS A 272 26.89 -23.82 21.23
CA LYS A 272 27.27 -24.24 22.59
C LYS A 272 27.25 -25.76 22.69
#